data_AF-A0A7W1K150-F1
#
_entry.id   AF-A0A7W1K150-F1
#
_cell.length_a   1.000
_cell.length_b   1.000
_cell.length_c   1.000
_cell.angle_alpha   90.00
_cell.angle_beta   90.00
_cell.angle_gamma   90.00
#
_symmetry.space_group_name_H-M   'P 1'
#
loop_
_entity.id
_entity.type
_entity.pdbx_description
1 polymer ?
#
loop_
_entity_poly.entity_id
_entity_poly.type
_entity_poly.pdbx_seq_one_letter_code
_entity_poly.pdbx_strand_id
1 'polypeptide(L)'
;MHDPVTLCADAVAGWHSAWLKSLGLRSESDGDAWRAVDTTPVIYFGGMTLRPEASEETVLGAPGAICDSWDGLDLESAGLSVWRREPWLMRAAGPLPPGRDPDELELVKVSTAAEVVELEAVSVRGFGNEEATVEPGTFHPPTILDDSRMALWLGRVDGKPVGAAMGYRTESAVGIFGVTTIASARRRGYGGALTRAAALPETGLPSVLASSAEGRSLYASLGFEEVGQLAIWARPHGVT
;
A
#
# COMPACT_ATOMS: atom_id res chain seq x y z
N MET A 1 23.11 -0.85 8.62
CA MET A 1 21.90 -1.40 7.97
C MET A 1 20.76 -0.56 8.50
N HIS A 2 19.97 0.09 7.64
CA HIS A 2 18.82 0.85 8.10
C HIS A 2 17.84 -0.09 8.81
N ASP A 3 17.21 0.41 9.87
CA ASP A 3 16.12 -0.30 10.55
C ASP A 3 15.04 -0.69 9.51
N PRO A 4 14.65 -1.97 9.40
CA PRO A 4 13.64 -2.42 8.45
C PRO A 4 12.29 -1.71 8.56
N VAL A 5 11.87 -1.33 9.77
CA VAL A 5 10.60 -0.61 9.97
C VAL A 5 10.68 0.79 9.39
N THR A 6 11.83 1.46 9.52
CA THR A 6 12.10 2.74 8.85
C THR A 6 11.94 2.64 7.33
N LEU A 7 12.43 1.57 6.70
CA LEU A 7 12.23 1.35 5.25
C LEU A 7 10.74 1.22 4.89
N CYS A 8 9.97 0.55 5.74
CA CYS A 8 8.53 0.41 5.57
C CYS A 8 7.81 1.75 5.70
N ALA A 9 8.12 2.51 6.77
CA ALA A 9 7.56 3.83 7.07
C ALA A 9 7.82 4.82 5.92
N ASP A 10 9.06 4.90 5.43
CA ASP A 10 9.43 5.79 4.32
C ASP A 10 8.69 5.39 3.02
N ALA A 11 8.54 4.09 2.75
CA ALA A 11 7.84 3.61 1.56
C ALA A 11 6.33 3.91 1.61
N VAL A 12 5.67 3.69 2.75
CA VAL A 12 4.25 3.97 2.90
C VAL A 12 3.96 5.48 2.87
N ALA A 13 4.81 6.31 3.49
CA ALA A 13 4.69 7.77 3.45
C ALA A 13 4.88 8.33 2.03
N GLY A 14 5.84 7.79 1.29
CA GLY A 14 6.05 8.14 -0.10
C GLY A 14 4.87 7.74 -1.00
N TRP A 15 4.33 6.53 -0.85
CA TRP A 15 3.16 6.07 -1.59
C TRP A 15 1.93 6.95 -1.31
N HIS A 16 1.68 7.32 -0.04
CA HIS A 16 0.62 8.26 0.33
C HIS A 16 0.85 9.65 -0.28
N SER A 17 2.07 10.19 -0.18
CA SER A 17 2.42 11.49 -0.76
C SER A 17 2.14 11.54 -2.27
N ALA A 18 2.49 10.47 -2.99
CA ALA A 18 2.29 10.39 -4.44
C ALA A 18 0.81 10.42 -4.80
N TRP A 19 -0.02 9.64 -4.10
CA TRP A 19 -1.47 9.63 -4.35
C TRP A 19 -2.18 10.92 -3.93
N LEU A 20 -1.85 11.47 -2.75
CA LEU A 20 -2.44 12.73 -2.32
C LEU A 20 -2.08 13.85 -3.30
N LYS A 21 -0.82 13.93 -3.76
CA LYS A 21 -0.43 14.88 -4.80
C LYS A 21 -1.22 14.68 -6.10
N SER A 22 -1.42 13.43 -6.51
CA SER A 22 -2.20 13.08 -7.71
C SER A 22 -3.67 13.52 -7.60
N LEU A 23 -4.23 13.45 -6.39
CA LEU A 23 -5.57 13.96 -6.03
C LEU A 23 -5.64 15.49 -5.86
N GLY A 24 -4.52 16.20 -5.98
CA GLY A 24 -4.44 17.64 -5.70
C GLY A 24 -4.49 18.00 -4.22
N LEU A 25 -4.25 17.03 -3.34
CA LEU A 25 -4.21 17.17 -1.88
C LEU A 25 -2.77 17.35 -1.40
N ARG A 26 -2.62 18.07 -0.28
CA ARG A 26 -1.31 18.38 0.31
C ARG A 26 -1.00 17.45 1.47
N SER A 27 0.29 17.14 1.59
CA SER A 27 0.89 16.48 2.74
C SER A 27 2.23 17.13 3.06
N GLU A 28 2.65 17.01 4.30
CA GLU A 28 3.93 17.46 4.80
C GLU A 28 4.67 16.32 5.51
N SER A 29 5.98 16.48 5.62
CA SER A 29 6.85 15.53 6.30
C SER A 29 7.94 16.30 7.01
N ASP A 30 8.26 15.90 8.23
CA ASP A 30 9.44 16.34 8.95
C ASP A 30 10.35 15.14 9.27
N GLY A 31 11.24 15.29 10.25
CA GLY A 31 12.17 14.24 10.64
C GLY A 31 11.50 13.03 11.30
N ASP A 32 10.36 13.22 11.96
CA ASP A 32 9.73 12.25 12.86
C ASP A 32 8.39 11.74 12.34
N ALA A 33 7.66 12.53 11.54
CA ALA A 33 6.33 12.18 11.06
C ALA A 33 6.02 12.69 9.64
N TRP A 34 5.11 11.97 8.97
CA TRP A 34 4.41 12.39 7.78
C TRP A 34 2.94 12.68 8.11
N ARG A 35 2.37 13.74 7.53
CA ARG A 35 0.99 14.17 7.80
C ARG A 35 0.32 14.70 6.54
N ALA A 36 -0.93 14.29 6.31
CA ALA A 36 -1.81 14.95 5.38
C ALA A 36 -2.23 16.32 5.95
N VAL A 37 -2.29 17.34 5.09
CA VAL A 37 -2.76 18.68 5.45
C VAL A 37 -4.25 18.82 5.13
N ASP A 38 -4.68 18.23 4.02
CA ASP A 38 -6.06 18.21 3.57
C ASP A 38 -6.74 16.89 3.97
N THR A 39 -8.08 16.87 4.06
CA THR A 39 -8.84 15.64 4.36
C THR A 39 -8.58 14.59 3.29
N THR A 40 -8.22 13.38 3.72
CA THR A 40 -7.88 12.27 2.82
C THR A 40 -9.10 11.40 2.52
N PRO A 41 -9.17 10.77 1.33
CA PRO A 41 -10.07 9.64 1.12
C PRO A 41 -9.81 8.50 2.12
N VAL A 42 -10.84 7.73 2.45
CA VAL A 42 -10.84 6.73 3.55
C VAL A 42 -9.72 5.67 3.47
N ILE A 43 -9.16 5.43 2.29
CA ILE A 43 -8.08 4.44 2.10
C ILE A 43 -6.68 4.98 2.43
N TYR A 44 -6.54 6.29 2.65
CA TYR A 44 -5.26 6.95 2.91
C TYR A 44 -5.16 7.39 4.36
N PHE A 45 -4.02 7.11 5.00
CA PHE A 45 -3.73 7.63 6.32
C PHE A 45 -3.63 9.16 6.31
N GLY A 46 -4.03 9.74 7.44
CA GLY A 46 -3.84 11.15 7.75
C GLY A 46 -2.48 11.45 8.35
N GLY A 47 -1.89 10.50 9.08
CA GLY A 47 -0.63 10.69 9.78
C GLY A 47 0.14 9.39 9.93
N MET A 48 1.47 9.47 9.92
CA MET A 48 2.39 8.34 10.04
C MET A 48 3.62 8.70 10.85
N THR A 49 4.01 7.86 11.80
CA THR A 49 5.34 7.96 12.42
C THR A 49 6.39 7.49 11.42
N LEU A 50 7.47 8.27 11.28
CA LEU A 50 8.61 7.96 10.42
C LEU A 50 9.84 7.53 11.20
N ARG A 51 9.88 7.78 12.52
CA ARG A 51 10.98 7.38 13.41
C ARG A 51 10.44 6.78 14.71
N PRO A 52 11.17 5.85 15.34
CA PRO A 52 10.74 5.25 16.60
C PRO A 52 10.68 6.24 17.76
N GLU A 53 11.38 7.38 17.67
CA GLU A 53 11.36 8.44 18.67
C GLU A 53 10.18 9.40 18.53
N ALA A 54 9.35 9.26 17.48
CA ALA A 54 8.18 10.11 17.27
C ALA A 54 7.22 10.03 18.47
N SER A 55 6.81 11.19 18.98
CA SER A 55 5.84 11.28 20.08
C SER A 55 4.41 11.35 19.55
N GLU A 56 3.43 11.14 20.42
CA GLU A 56 2.01 11.30 20.11
C GLU A 56 1.73 12.66 19.44
N GLU A 57 2.29 13.75 20.00
CA GLU A 57 2.13 15.12 19.50
C GLU A 57 2.54 15.30 18.04
N THR A 58 3.48 14.50 17.53
CA THR A 58 3.97 14.62 16.14
C THR A 58 2.92 14.23 15.11
N VAL A 59 2.00 13.32 15.47
CA VAL A 59 0.95 12.82 14.57
C VAL A 59 -0.44 13.31 14.96
N LEU A 60 -0.62 13.82 16.18
CA LEU A 60 -1.85 14.44 16.62
C LEU A 60 -2.17 15.66 15.74
N GLY A 61 -3.45 15.78 15.35
CA GLY A 61 -3.94 16.82 14.44
C GLY A 61 -4.00 16.42 12.96
N ALA A 62 -3.37 15.31 12.58
CA ALA A 62 -3.55 14.69 11.28
C ALA A 62 -5.03 14.36 10.98
N PRO A 63 -5.53 14.60 9.75
CA PRO A 63 -6.91 14.29 9.40
C PRO A 63 -7.08 12.81 9.08
N GLY A 64 -7.82 12.07 9.90
CA GLY A 64 -8.18 10.68 9.61
C GLY A 64 -7.41 9.65 10.45
N ALA A 65 -7.17 8.47 9.87
CA ALA A 65 -6.48 7.39 10.57
C ALA A 65 -4.96 7.65 10.65
N ILE A 66 -4.36 7.26 11.77
CA ILE A 66 -2.93 7.38 12.02
C ILE A 66 -2.31 5.99 11.96
N CYS A 67 -1.26 5.82 11.17
CA CYS A 67 -0.43 4.64 11.18
C CYS A 67 0.79 4.89 12.09
N ASP A 68 0.78 4.27 13.26
CA ASP A 68 1.95 4.18 14.11
C ASP A 68 2.81 3.01 13.64
N SER A 69 3.89 3.33 12.96
CA SER A 69 4.80 2.40 12.30
C SER A 69 5.50 1.43 13.27
N TRP A 70 5.59 1.75 14.57
CA TRP A 70 6.26 0.92 15.59
C TRP A 70 5.31 0.36 16.66
N ASP A 71 4.00 0.65 16.62
CA ASP A 71 3.02 0.27 17.66
C ASP A 71 3.50 0.66 19.08
N GLY A 72 4.06 1.86 19.20
CA GLY A 72 4.65 2.41 20.41
C GLY A 72 3.89 3.60 21.02
N LEU A 73 2.91 4.17 20.30
CA LEU A 73 2.10 5.29 20.77
C LEU A 73 0.87 4.83 21.56
N ASP A 74 0.38 5.69 22.46
CA ASP A 74 -0.94 5.56 23.08
C ASP A 74 -1.80 6.79 22.74
N LEU A 75 -2.73 6.62 21.79
CA LEU A 75 -3.60 7.72 21.34
C LEU A 75 -5.01 7.68 21.95
N GLU A 76 -5.23 6.89 23.00
CA GLU A 76 -6.55 6.78 23.66
C GLU A 76 -6.98 8.10 24.30
N SER A 77 -6.04 8.84 24.89
CA SER A 77 -6.30 10.15 25.50
C SER A 77 -6.81 11.19 24.49
N ALA A 78 -6.46 11.03 23.21
CA ALA A 78 -6.92 11.83 22.09
C ALA A 78 -8.25 11.33 21.48
N GLY A 79 -8.85 10.28 22.05
CA GLY A 79 -10.12 9.69 21.60
C GLY A 79 -10.00 8.77 20.38
N LEU A 80 -8.79 8.27 20.08
CA LEU A 80 -8.59 7.23 19.08
C LEU A 80 -8.57 5.86 19.75
N SER A 81 -8.78 4.82 18.95
CA SER A 81 -8.58 3.42 19.34
C SER A 81 -7.84 2.69 18.25
N VAL A 82 -7.07 1.65 18.62
CA VAL A 82 -6.46 0.76 17.64
C VAL A 82 -7.55 0.03 16.86
N TRP A 83 -7.69 0.37 15.58
CA TRP A 83 -8.58 -0.32 14.66
C TRP A 83 -7.97 -1.65 14.22
N ARG A 84 -6.67 -1.66 13.93
CA ARG A 84 -5.97 -2.83 13.44
C ARG A 84 -4.48 -2.81 13.77
N ARG A 85 -3.90 -4.00 13.95
CA ARG A 85 -2.45 -4.22 13.94
C ARG A 85 -2.07 -5.09 12.74
N GLU A 86 -0.98 -4.71 12.07
CA GLU A 86 -0.48 -5.43 10.90
C GLU A 86 1.04 -5.62 11.00
N PRO A 87 1.57 -6.80 10.61
CA PRO A 87 3.01 -6.98 10.53
C PRO A 87 3.59 -6.20 9.35
N TRP A 88 4.72 -5.55 9.58
CA TRP A 88 5.65 -5.16 8.52
C TRP A 88 6.41 -6.38 8.05
N LEU A 89 6.40 -6.61 6.75
CA LEU A 89 7.12 -7.68 6.11
C LEU A 89 8.20 -7.09 5.19
N MET A 90 9.40 -7.67 5.25
CA MET A 90 10.51 -7.30 4.39
C MET A 90 11.06 -8.53 3.67
N ARG A 91 11.54 -8.30 2.46
CA ARG A 91 12.36 -9.24 1.72
C ARG A 91 13.64 -8.55 1.27
N ALA A 92 14.78 -9.20 1.51
CA ALA A 92 16.06 -8.71 1.03
C ALA A 92 16.10 -8.63 -0.52
N ALA A 93 16.99 -7.78 -1.03
CA ALA A 93 17.23 -7.68 -2.47
C ALA A 93 17.66 -9.03 -3.07
N GLY A 94 17.19 -9.32 -4.27
CA GLY A 94 17.50 -10.56 -4.99
C GLY A 94 16.29 -11.13 -5.73
N PRO A 95 16.47 -12.17 -6.56
CA PRO A 95 15.39 -12.73 -7.36
C PRO A 95 14.28 -13.32 -6.47
N LEU A 96 13.03 -12.90 -6.67
CA LEU A 96 11.90 -13.51 -5.95
C LEU A 96 11.83 -15.02 -6.27
N PRO A 97 11.39 -15.86 -5.31
CA PRO A 97 11.15 -17.27 -5.59
C PRO A 97 10.30 -17.42 -6.84
N PRO A 98 10.73 -18.23 -7.83
CA PRO A 98 9.97 -18.41 -9.04
C PRO A 98 8.62 -19.03 -8.67
N GLY A 99 7.54 -18.32 -9.01
CA GLY A 99 6.19 -18.89 -8.99
C GLY A 99 5.82 -19.32 -10.40
N ARG A 100 4.97 -20.35 -10.52
CA ARG A 100 4.27 -20.58 -11.78
C ARG A 100 3.21 -19.50 -11.90
N ASP A 101 3.53 -18.44 -12.65
CA ASP A 101 2.51 -17.49 -13.10
C ASP A 101 1.46 -18.30 -13.88
N PRO A 102 0.16 -18.14 -13.57
CA PRO A 102 -0.87 -18.88 -14.28
C PRO A 102 -0.84 -18.51 -15.77
N ASP A 103 -0.87 -19.51 -16.64
CA ASP A 103 -0.71 -19.33 -18.09
C ASP A 103 -1.82 -18.42 -18.68
N GLU A 104 -2.98 -18.35 -18.02
CA GLU A 104 -4.10 -17.49 -18.42
C GLU A 104 -3.99 -16.03 -17.97
N LEU A 105 -3.03 -15.69 -17.09
CA LEU A 105 -2.90 -14.35 -16.53
C LEU A 105 -2.01 -13.47 -17.42
N GLU A 106 -2.60 -12.41 -17.96
CA GLU A 106 -1.86 -11.31 -18.57
C GLU A 106 -1.51 -10.27 -17.49
N LEU A 107 -0.21 -10.03 -17.28
CA LEU A 107 0.27 -8.93 -16.44
C LEU A 107 0.53 -7.70 -17.31
N VAL A 108 -0.17 -6.61 -17.02
CA VAL A 108 -0.08 -5.35 -17.75
C VAL A 108 0.53 -4.29 -16.86
N LYS A 109 1.67 -3.72 -17.27
CA LYS A 109 2.20 -2.50 -16.67
C LYS A 109 1.36 -1.32 -17.15
N VAL A 110 0.59 -0.74 -16.23
CA VAL A 110 -0.31 0.38 -16.50
C VAL A 110 0.50 1.59 -16.98
N SER A 111 0.10 2.16 -18.11
CA SER A 111 0.79 3.27 -18.76
C SER A 111 -0.14 4.33 -19.36
N THR A 112 -1.46 4.09 -19.31
CA THR A 112 -2.47 4.99 -19.86
C THR A 112 -3.53 5.34 -18.82
N ALA A 113 -4.19 6.50 -19.01
CA ALA A 113 -5.26 6.95 -18.10
C ALA A 113 -6.42 5.95 -17.99
N ALA A 114 -6.80 5.30 -19.10
CA ALA A 114 -7.86 4.29 -19.11
C ALA A 114 -7.50 3.07 -18.25
N GLU A 115 -6.23 2.63 -18.29
CA GLU A 115 -5.75 1.52 -17.46
C GLU A 115 -5.70 1.89 -15.97
N VAL A 116 -5.45 3.16 -15.62
CA VAL A 116 -5.55 3.61 -14.21
C VAL A 116 -7.00 3.50 -13.73
N VAL A 117 -7.98 3.88 -14.55
CA VAL A 117 -9.41 3.72 -14.24
C VAL A 117 -9.78 2.25 -14.06
N GLU A 118 -9.28 1.36 -14.91
CA GLU A 118 -9.48 -0.09 -14.74
C GLU A 118 -8.85 -0.62 -13.46
N LEU A 119 -7.64 -0.15 -13.12
CA LEU A 119 -6.94 -0.51 -11.88
C LEU A 119 -7.72 -0.09 -10.65
N GLU A 120 -8.29 1.12 -10.64
CA GLU A 120 -9.14 1.58 -9.56
C GLU A 120 -10.39 0.72 -9.42
N ALA A 121 -11.11 0.49 -10.52
CA ALA A 121 -12.35 -0.28 -10.52
C ALA A 121 -12.15 -1.73 -10.04
N VAL A 122 -11.06 -2.40 -10.45
CA VAL A 122 -10.76 -3.75 -9.96
C VAL A 122 -10.27 -3.73 -8.51
N SER A 123 -9.58 -2.67 -8.08
CA SER A 123 -9.13 -2.54 -6.70
C SER A 123 -10.30 -2.35 -5.74
N VAL A 124 -11.24 -1.49 -6.09
CA VAL A 124 -12.48 -1.23 -5.33
C VAL A 124 -13.28 -2.52 -5.15
N ARG A 125 -13.45 -3.32 -6.20
CA ARG A 125 -14.09 -4.63 -6.10
C ARG A 125 -13.28 -5.64 -5.30
N GLY A 126 -11.95 -5.62 -5.44
CA GLY A 126 -11.04 -6.54 -4.79
C GLY A 126 -10.99 -6.37 -3.27
N PHE A 127 -11.04 -5.12 -2.77
CA PHE A 127 -11.08 -4.79 -1.35
C PHE A 127 -12.50 -4.70 -0.78
N GLY A 128 -13.49 -4.41 -1.62
CA GLY A 128 -14.91 -4.44 -1.28
C GLY A 128 -15.58 -5.75 -1.71
N ASN A 129 -16.59 -5.62 -2.57
CA ASN A 129 -17.34 -6.74 -3.15
C ASN A 129 -17.46 -6.57 -4.67
N GLU A 130 -17.95 -7.58 -5.38
CA GLU A 130 -18.03 -7.58 -6.86
C GLU A 130 -18.92 -6.46 -7.43
N GLU A 131 -19.83 -5.89 -6.63
CA GLU A 131 -20.73 -4.80 -7.02
C GLU A 131 -20.18 -3.41 -6.63
N ALA A 132 -19.09 -3.36 -5.86
CA ALA A 132 -18.52 -2.11 -5.38
C ALA A 132 -18.02 -1.26 -6.56
N THR A 133 -18.45 -0.01 -6.58
CA THR A 133 -18.11 0.98 -7.61
C THR A 133 -17.85 2.34 -6.97
N VAL A 134 -17.04 3.14 -7.65
CA VAL A 134 -16.77 4.56 -7.32
C VAL A 134 -16.65 5.33 -8.62
N GLU A 135 -16.77 6.65 -8.55
CA GLU A 135 -16.45 7.51 -9.70
C GLU A 135 -14.95 7.42 -10.03
N PRO A 136 -14.57 7.33 -11.32
CA PRO A 136 -13.16 7.28 -11.71
C PRO A 136 -12.31 8.41 -11.13
N GLY A 137 -11.20 8.06 -10.51
CA GLY A 137 -10.27 8.98 -9.86
C GLY A 137 -10.65 9.36 -8.42
N THR A 138 -11.62 8.67 -7.80
CA THR A 138 -11.97 8.85 -6.38
C THR A 138 -10.78 8.58 -5.47
N PHE A 139 -9.99 7.56 -5.80
CA PHE A 139 -8.81 7.13 -5.07
C PHE A 139 -7.55 7.26 -5.93
N HIS A 140 -7.62 6.83 -7.18
CA HIS A 140 -6.47 6.69 -8.06
C HIS A 140 -6.64 7.51 -9.36
N PRO A 141 -6.43 8.84 -9.33
CA PRO A 141 -6.53 9.64 -10.54
C PRO A 141 -5.37 9.37 -11.52
N PRO A 142 -5.59 9.46 -12.85
CA PRO A 142 -4.57 9.17 -13.87
C PRO A 142 -3.28 9.99 -13.80
N THR A 143 -3.29 11.15 -13.12
CA THR A 143 -2.10 12.01 -12.95
C THR A 143 -0.96 11.33 -12.19
N ILE A 144 -1.22 10.19 -11.54
CA ILE A 144 -0.19 9.39 -10.86
C ILE A 144 0.88 8.87 -11.83
N LEU A 145 0.55 8.74 -13.12
CA LEU A 145 1.49 8.32 -14.16
C LEU A 145 2.67 9.30 -14.32
N ASP A 146 2.56 10.52 -13.79
CA ASP A 146 3.64 11.51 -13.79
C ASP A 146 4.70 11.24 -12.69
N ASP A 147 4.42 10.39 -11.68
CA ASP A 147 5.40 10.01 -10.66
C ASP A 147 6.20 8.77 -11.10
N SER A 148 7.46 8.99 -11.49
CA SER A 148 8.37 7.93 -11.96
C SER A 148 8.77 6.90 -10.90
N ARG A 149 8.40 7.11 -9.63
CA ARG A 149 8.59 6.13 -8.54
C ARG A 149 7.40 5.20 -8.41
N MET A 150 6.24 5.53 -8.97
CA MET A 150 5.07 4.69 -8.96
C MET A 150 5.06 3.74 -10.17
N ALA A 151 4.85 2.46 -9.90
CA ALA A 151 4.57 1.46 -10.92
C ALA A 151 3.25 0.76 -10.59
N LEU A 152 2.37 0.70 -11.56
CA LEU A 152 1.02 0.18 -11.43
C LEU A 152 0.88 -1.08 -12.30
N TRP A 153 0.24 -2.12 -11.76
CA TRP A 153 0.08 -3.41 -12.42
C TRP A 153 -1.37 -3.88 -12.38
N LEU A 154 -1.85 -4.31 -13.55
CA LEU A 154 -3.13 -4.99 -13.73
C LEU A 154 -2.90 -6.47 -14.04
N GLY A 155 -3.73 -7.33 -13.47
CA GLY A 155 -3.87 -8.72 -13.87
C GLY A 155 -5.16 -8.87 -14.68
N ARG A 156 -5.07 -9.35 -15.92
CA ARG A 156 -6.21 -9.65 -16.78
C ARG A 156 -6.31 -11.13 -17.10
N VAL A 157 -7.55 -11.62 -17.21
CA VAL A 157 -7.88 -12.95 -17.73
C VAL A 157 -8.95 -12.77 -18.78
N ASP A 158 -8.72 -13.28 -19.99
CA ASP A 158 -9.58 -13.08 -21.16
C ASP A 158 -9.93 -11.60 -21.40
N GLY A 159 -8.92 -10.73 -21.23
CA GLY A 159 -9.06 -9.27 -21.37
C GLY A 159 -9.80 -8.55 -20.24
N LYS A 160 -10.25 -9.26 -19.19
CA LYS A 160 -10.98 -8.67 -18.06
C LYS A 160 -10.09 -8.48 -16.84
N PRO A 161 -10.12 -7.33 -16.16
CA PRO A 161 -9.31 -7.10 -14.97
C PRO A 161 -9.81 -7.96 -13.79
N VAL A 162 -8.89 -8.75 -13.22
CA VAL A 162 -9.13 -9.64 -12.08
C VAL A 162 -8.35 -9.27 -10.83
N GLY A 163 -7.32 -8.43 -10.94
CA GLY A 163 -6.54 -7.96 -9.80
C GLY A 163 -5.63 -6.79 -10.14
N ALA A 164 -5.05 -6.21 -9.10
CA ALA A 164 -4.12 -5.09 -9.20
C ALA A 164 -3.03 -5.19 -8.13
N ALA A 165 -1.92 -4.50 -8.38
CA ALA A 165 -0.89 -4.22 -7.37
C ALA A 165 -0.11 -2.97 -7.77
N MET A 166 0.55 -2.36 -6.78
CA MET A 166 1.33 -1.14 -6.96
C MET A 166 2.70 -1.32 -6.31
N GLY A 167 3.75 -0.92 -7.02
CA GLY A 167 5.10 -0.79 -6.49
C GLY A 167 5.45 0.69 -6.36
N TYR A 168 5.99 1.10 -5.22
CA TYR A 168 6.50 2.45 -5.01
C TYR A 168 7.96 2.40 -4.60
N ARG A 169 8.83 2.99 -5.45
CA ARG A 169 10.28 2.96 -5.26
C ARG A 169 10.75 4.16 -4.43
N THR A 170 11.36 3.88 -3.29
CA THR A 170 12.21 4.84 -2.57
C THR A 170 13.66 4.67 -2.99
N GLU A 171 14.56 5.47 -2.43
CA GLU A 171 16.00 5.31 -2.64
C GLU A 171 16.56 4.02 -2.01
N SER A 172 15.82 3.38 -1.09
CA SER A 172 16.34 2.28 -0.27
C SER A 172 15.47 1.01 -0.28
N ALA A 173 14.23 1.07 -0.76
CA ALA A 173 13.32 -0.06 -0.83
C ALA A 173 12.25 0.13 -1.93
N VAL A 174 11.57 -0.95 -2.30
CA VAL A 174 10.33 -0.93 -3.05
C VAL A 174 9.18 -1.32 -2.13
N GLY A 175 8.28 -0.39 -1.85
CA GLY A 175 7.03 -0.67 -1.15
C GLY A 175 6.03 -1.32 -2.08
N ILE A 176 5.35 -2.38 -1.63
CA ILE A 176 4.30 -3.07 -2.39
C ILE A 176 2.94 -2.79 -1.73
N PHE A 177 2.01 -2.25 -2.50
CA PHE A 177 0.73 -1.75 -2.01
C PHE A 177 -0.44 -2.21 -2.89
N GLY A 178 -1.65 -2.19 -2.31
CA GLY A 178 -2.90 -2.43 -3.04
C GLY A 178 -3.01 -3.79 -3.74
N VAL A 179 -2.24 -4.80 -3.29
CA VAL A 179 -2.31 -6.14 -3.88
C VAL A 179 -3.69 -6.72 -3.64
N THR A 180 -4.42 -6.99 -4.71
CA THR A 180 -5.78 -7.52 -4.61
C THR A 180 -6.17 -8.38 -5.79
N THR A 181 -7.18 -9.22 -5.56
CA THR A 181 -7.81 -10.06 -6.57
C THR A 181 -9.30 -10.13 -6.24
N ILE A 182 -10.15 -9.92 -7.25
CA ILE A 182 -11.61 -9.97 -7.09
C ILE A 182 -12.04 -11.33 -6.54
N ALA A 183 -13.12 -11.34 -5.75
CA ALA A 183 -13.54 -12.52 -4.97
C ALA A 183 -13.69 -13.78 -5.85
N SER A 184 -14.28 -13.63 -7.04
CA SER A 184 -14.50 -14.71 -8.01
C SER A 184 -13.21 -15.30 -8.61
N ALA A 185 -12.07 -14.62 -8.48
CA ALA A 185 -10.78 -15.01 -9.08
C ALA A 185 -9.68 -15.34 -8.04
N ARG A 186 -9.99 -15.31 -6.73
CA ARG A 186 -9.02 -15.59 -5.66
C ARG A 186 -8.53 -17.04 -5.67
N ARG A 187 -7.39 -17.27 -4.99
CA ARG A 187 -6.74 -18.59 -4.82
C ARG A 187 -6.32 -19.29 -6.13
N ARG A 188 -6.04 -18.49 -7.17
CA ARG A 188 -5.53 -18.97 -8.47
C ARG A 188 -4.08 -18.58 -8.76
N GLY A 189 -3.38 -17.98 -7.78
CA GLY A 189 -1.98 -17.55 -7.93
C GLY A 189 -1.79 -16.10 -8.41
N TYR A 190 -2.86 -15.39 -8.77
CA TYR A 190 -2.79 -14.03 -9.33
C TYR A 190 -2.15 -13.01 -8.38
N GLY A 191 -2.51 -13.04 -7.09
CA GLY A 191 -1.87 -12.16 -6.09
C GLY A 191 -0.36 -12.33 -6.04
N GLY A 192 0.16 -13.57 -6.17
CA GLY A 192 1.61 -13.79 -6.17
C GLY A 192 2.31 -13.26 -7.43
N ALA A 193 1.68 -13.39 -8.59
CA ALA A 193 2.18 -12.84 -9.84
C ALA A 193 2.22 -11.31 -9.81
N LEU A 194 1.13 -10.68 -9.32
CA LEU A 194 1.02 -9.25 -9.12
C LEU A 194 2.06 -8.72 -8.11
N THR A 195 2.26 -9.41 -6.99
CA THR A 195 3.31 -9.05 -6.02
C THR A 195 4.71 -9.12 -6.63
N ARG A 196 5.01 -10.16 -7.44
CA ARG A 196 6.31 -10.26 -8.14
C ARG A 196 6.54 -9.08 -9.08
N ALA A 197 5.52 -8.67 -9.82
CA ALA A 197 5.61 -7.53 -10.74
C ALA A 197 5.78 -6.20 -9.97
N ALA A 198 5.01 -6.00 -8.90
CA ALA A 198 5.07 -4.80 -8.05
C ALA A 198 6.37 -4.69 -7.23
N ALA A 199 7.12 -5.78 -7.06
CA ALA A 199 8.40 -5.78 -6.35
C ALA A 199 9.54 -5.09 -7.11
N LEU A 200 9.37 -4.83 -8.42
CA LEU A 200 10.35 -4.14 -9.28
C LEU A 200 11.78 -4.69 -9.13
N PRO A 201 12.00 -6.00 -9.38
CA PRO A 201 13.28 -6.67 -9.12
C PRO A 201 14.46 -6.05 -9.87
N GLU A 202 14.22 -5.35 -10.99
CA GLU A 202 15.23 -4.62 -11.75
C GLU A 202 15.90 -3.48 -10.97
N THR A 203 15.27 -3.02 -9.88
CA THR A 203 15.83 -1.98 -9.00
C THR A 203 16.99 -2.49 -8.14
N GLY A 204 17.06 -3.81 -7.89
CA GLY A 204 18.03 -4.40 -6.97
C GLY A 204 17.83 -3.98 -5.50
N LEU A 205 16.67 -3.40 -5.16
CA LEU A 205 16.33 -2.97 -3.81
C LEU A 205 15.58 -4.08 -3.04
N PRO A 206 15.60 -4.07 -1.70
CA PRO A 206 14.69 -4.88 -0.91
C PRO A 206 13.22 -4.46 -1.12
N SER A 207 12.30 -5.38 -0.88
CA SER A 207 10.86 -5.10 -0.94
C SER A 207 10.25 -5.07 0.45
N VAL A 208 9.31 -4.15 0.69
CA VAL A 208 8.62 -3.98 1.97
C VAL A 208 7.11 -3.87 1.77
N LEU A 209 6.33 -4.35 2.72
CA LEU A 209 4.86 -4.23 2.72
C LEU A 209 4.27 -4.43 4.11
N ALA A 210 3.03 -3.98 4.31
CA ALA A 210 2.18 -4.44 5.42
C ALA A 210 1.25 -5.54 4.91
N SER A 211 1.01 -6.56 5.73
CA SER A 211 0.13 -7.68 5.36
C SER A 211 -1.13 -7.75 6.21
N SER A 212 -2.27 -7.91 5.54
CA SER A 212 -3.46 -8.45 6.17
C SER A 212 -3.22 -9.89 6.67
N ALA A 213 -4.08 -10.39 7.58
CA ALA A 213 -4.01 -11.79 8.01
C ALA A 213 -4.17 -12.77 6.83
N GLU A 214 -5.01 -12.42 5.84
CA GLU A 214 -5.26 -13.24 4.64
C GLU A 214 -4.04 -13.33 3.71
N GLY A 215 -3.23 -12.28 3.65
CA GLY A 215 -2.05 -12.21 2.78
C GLY A 215 -0.81 -12.94 3.33
N ARG A 216 -0.78 -13.30 4.62
CA ARG A 216 0.44 -13.79 5.29
C ARG A 216 1.06 -15.02 4.61
N SER A 217 0.22 -16.02 4.26
CA SER A 217 0.71 -17.24 3.63
C SER A 217 1.29 -16.99 2.22
N LEU A 218 0.68 -16.05 1.48
CA LEU A 218 1.19 -15.63 0.18
C LEU A 218 2.57 -14.99 0.32
N TYR A 219 2.73 -13.99 1.17
CA TYR A 219 4.00 -13.27 1.29
C TYR A 219 5.12 -14.15 1.86
N ALA A 220 4.81 -15.03 2.82
CA ALA A 220 5.76 -16.03 3.30
C ALA A 220 6.27 -16.93 2.16
N SER A 221 5.38 -17.37 1.24
CA SER A 221 5.78 -18.17 0.07
C SER A 221 6.68 -17.42 -0.92
N LEU A 222 6.67 -16.09 -0.88
CA LEU A 222 7.53 -15.21 -1.68
C LEU A 222 8.84 -14.85 -0.95
N GLY A 223 9.05 -15.38 0.26
CA GLY A 223 10.27 -15.14 1.06
C GLY A 223 10.26 -13.81 1.80
N PHE A 224 9.09 -13.24 2.08
CA PHE A 224 8.98 -12.11 3.01
C PHE A 224 9.00 -12.62 4.45
N GLU A 225 9.68 -11.89 5.31
CA GLU A 225 9.82 -12.16 6.75
C GLU A 225 9.28 -10.98 7.56
N GLU A 226 8.73 -11.26 8.74
CA GLU A 226 8.24 -10.23 9.64
C GLU A 226 9.42 -9.48 10.28
N VAL A 227 9.37 -8.15 10.23
CA VAL A 227 10.43 -7.26 10.73
C VAL A 227 9.94 -6.23 11.75
N GLY A 228 8.63 -6.16 11.98
CA GLY A 228 8.00 -5.25 12.92
C GLY A 228 6.48 -5.30 12.85
N GLN A 229 5.82 -4.45 13.62
CA GLN A 229 4.36 -4.35 13.66
C GLN A 229 3.97 -2.87 13.69
N LEU A 230 2.92 -2.54 12.92
CA LEU A 230 2.26 -1.25 12.96
C LEU A 230 0.92 -1.33 13.67
N ALA A 231 0.48 -0.22 14.25
CA ALA A 231 -0.88 -0.01 14.71
C ALA A 231 -1.56 1.10 13.91
N ILE A 232 -2.77 0.80 13.44
CA ILE A 232 -3.65 1.79 12.81
C ILE A 232 -4.62 2.29 13.86
N TRP A 233 -4.46 3.55 14.24
CA TRP A 233 -5.32 4.27 15.16
C TRP A 233 -6.38 5.04 14.37
N ALA A 234 -7.63 4.90 14.77
CA ALA A 234 -8.75 5.62 14.15
C ALA A 234 -9.76 6.05 15.21
N ARG A 235 -10.55 7.07 14.88
CA ARG A 235 -11.72 7.42 15.70
C ARG A 235 -12.80 6.33 15.52
N PRO A 236 -13.54 5.96 16.58
CA PRO A 236 -14.57 4.91 16.53
C PRO A 236 -15.68 5.08 15.46
N HIS A 237 -15.82 6.29 14.90
CA HIS A 237 -16.82 6.62 13.87
C HIS A 237 -16.21 7.12 12.54
N GLY A 238 -14.90 6.95 12.34
CA GLY A 238 -14.15 7.52 11.21
C GLY A 238 -13.78 6.55 10.09
N VAL A 239 -14.33 5.34 10.07
CA VAL A 239 -14.10 4.33 9.01
C VAL A 239 -15.42 4.04 8.31
N THR A 240 -15.85 4.96 7.45
CA THR A 240 -16.90 4.73 6.44
C THR A 240 -16.48 5.40 5.15
#